data_AF-A0A9E6FB20-F1
#
_entry.id   AF-A0A9E6FB20-F1
#
_cell.length_a   1.000
_cell.length_b   1.000
_cell.length_c   1.000
_cell.angle_alpha   90.00
_cell.angle_beta   90.00
_cell.angle_gamma   90.00
#
_symmetry.space_group_name_H-M   'P 1'
#
loop_
_entity.id
_entity.type
_entity.pdbx_description
1 polymer ?
#
loop_
_entity_poly.entity_id
_entity_poly.type
_entity_poly.pdbx_seq_one_letter_code
_entity_poly.pdbx_strand_id
1 'polypeptide(L)'
;MIIELGPYTFDVDIEKTIMANSLLDQTNSGCVCNVCQNFTPAIQRIDQSTLDMFKRFGLDPKRPSEVMEYDTRNGSMLCGGIYHIAGKIINVSAPEWIISHDGKKEGNRERHIVLSDSAEIWFTSDCVLVPLDFPEPVFQMEIYCKVPWVMDYLADVDLSKKQKHNVISHFGTLVEKRTSKGLLGYKFLMDFEVENGIIKLVATKDVYDLHSAGWYGIVNYRKGKLLFINDIKDK
;
A
#
# COMPACT_ATOMS: atom_id res chain seq x y z
N MET A 1 26.26 3.69 16.17
CA MET A 1 26.31 5.18 16.03
C MET A 1 25.18 5.74 16.85
N ILE A 2 25.44 6.72 17.70
CA ILE A 2 24.36 7.31 18.51
C ILE A 2 23.58 8.34 17.71
N ILE A 3 22.26 8.20 17.69
CA ILE A 3 21.33 9.16 17.08
C ILE A 3 20.34 9.63 18.14
N GLU A 4 20.15 10.95 18.25
CA GLU A 4 19.06 11.56 18.99
C GLU A 4 18.02 12.13 18.02
N LEU A 5 16.75 11.83 18.26
CA LEU A 5 15.63 12.30 17.44
C LEU A 5 14.34 12.29 18.26
N GLY A 6 13.77 13.49 18.50
CA GLY A 6 12.55 13.63 19.28
C GLY A 6 12.71 13.00 20.68
N PRO A 7 11.79 12.11 21.10
CA PRO A 7 11.87 11.46 22.41
C PRO A 7 12.85 10.28 22.46
N TYR A 8 13.54 9.95 21.35
CA TYR A 8 14.34 8.75 21.23
C TYR A 8 15.85 9.01 21.23
N THR A 9 16.57 8.08 21.84
CA THR A 9 18.01 7.89 21.66
C THR A 9 18.25 6.48 21.13
N PHE A 10 19.03 6.35 20.07
CA PHE A 10 19.33 5.08 19.41
C PHE A 10 20.83 4.81 19.39
N ASP A 11 21.20 3.53 19.37
CA ASP A 11 22.49 3.07 18.87
C ASP A 11 22.25 2.25 17.60
N VAL A 12 22.64 2.80 16.45
CA VAL A 12 22.34 2.24 15.13
C VAL A 12 23.58 1.75 14.40
N ASP A 13 23.42 0.68 13.65
CA ASP A 13 24.38 0.18 12.67
C ASP A 13 23.84 0.46 11.26
N ILE A 14 24.22 1.63 10.72
CA ILE A 14 23.74 2.12 9.43
C ILE A 14 24.22 1.21 8.30
N GLU A 15 25.46 0.72 8.36
CA GLU A 15 26.03 -0.13 7.32
C GLU A 15 25.28 -1.46 7.24
N LYS A 16 25.01 -2.10 8.38
CA LYS A 16 24.18 -3.31 8.43
C LYS A 16 22.74 -3.06 7.98
N THR A 17 22.18 -1.89 8.33
CA THR A 17 20.83 -1.53 7.88
C THR A 17 20.77 -1.40 6.36
N ILE A 18 21.73 -0.71 5.74
CA ILE A 18 21.84 -0.58 4.29
C ILE A 18 21.97 -1.96 3.63
N MET A 19 22.88 -2.80 4.13
CA MET A 19 23.08 -4.15 3.60
C MET A 19 21.79 -4.98 3.66
N ALA A 20 21.17 -5.06 4.82
CA ALA A 20 19.95 -5.85 5.02
C ALA A 20 18.76 -5.31 4.21
N ASN A 21 18.54 -4.00 4.21
CA ASN A 21 17.45 -3.38 3.46
C ASN A 21 17.63 -3.53 1.94
N SER A 22 18.87 -3.57 1.43
CA SER A 22 19.15 -3.78 0.01
C SER A 22 18.74 -5.16 -0.52
N LEU A 23 18.61 -6.15 0.38
CA LEU A 23 18.20 -7.52 0.05
C LEU A 23 16.68 -7.69 -0.04
N LEU A 24 15.89 -6.75 0.49
CA LEU A 24 14.43 -6.78 0.41
C LEU A 24 13.96 -6.39 -0.97
N ASP A 25 12.93 -7.03 -1.51
CA ASP A 25 12.33 -6.57 -2.76
C ASP A 25 11.74 -5.15 -2.63
N GLN A 26 11.71 -4.41 -3.73
CA GLN A 26 10.86 -3.21 -3.78
C GLN A 26 9.40 -3.64 -3.70
N THR A 27 8.55 -2.80 -3.08
CA THR A 27 7.13 -3.14 -2.85
C THR A 27 6.41 -3.58 -4.14
N ASN A 28 6.64 -2.88 -5.25
CA ASN A 28 6.06 -3.21 -6.56
C ASN A 28 6.63 -4.46 -7.24
N SER A 29 7.73 -5.02 -6.72
CA SER A 29 8.31 -6.27 -7.21
C SER A 29 7.77 -7.46 -6.41
N GLY A 30 7.58 -7.28 -5.09
CA GLY A 30 7.01 -8.29 -4.20
C GLY A 30 5.49 -8.44 -4.28
N CYS A 31 4.76 -7.40 -4.70
CA CYS A 31 3.30 -7.43 -4.77
C CYS A 31 2.75 -6.66 -5.98
N VAL A 32 1.73 -7.23 -6.65
CA VAL A 32 1.09 -6.64 -7.84
C VAL A 32 -0.19 -5.88 -7.56
N CYS A 33 -0.58 -5.72 -6.30
CA CYS A 33 -1.75 -4.91 -5.99
C CYS A 33 -1.50 -3.43 -6.32
N ASN A 34 -2.58 -2.70 -6.60
CA ASN A 34 -2.50 -1.30 -7.01
C ASN A 34 -1.80 -0.40 -5.98
N VAL A 35 -2.01 -0.69 -4.69
CA VAL A 35 -1.35 0.02 -3.57
C VAL A 35 0.16 -0.12 -3.68
N CYS A 36 0.67 -1.35 -3.77
CA CYS A 36 2.10 -1.64 -3.84
C CYS A 36 2.73 -1.13 -5.14
N GLN A 37 2.02 -1.25 -6.26
CA GLN A 37 2.45 -0.71 -7.55
C GLN A 37 2.55 0.81 -7.53
N ASN A 38 1.60 1.49 -6.88
CA ASN A 38 1.62 2.94 -6.73
C ASN A 38 2.66 3.42 -5.71
N PHE A 39 2.83 2.71 -4.59
CA PHE A 39 3.66 3.14 -3.47
C PHE A 39 5.11 3.38 -3.88
N THR A 40 5.76 2.44 -4.56
CA THR A 40 7.18 2.53 -4.92
C THR A 40 7.55 3.81 -5.73
N PRO A 41 6.82 4.20 -6.80
CA PRO A 41 7.06 5.47 -7.47
C PRO A 41 6.50 6.69 -6.72
N ALA A 42 5.47 6.52 -5.89
CA ALA A 42 4.85 7.63 -5.16
C ALA A 42 5.66 8.09 -3.94
N ILE A 43 6.25 7.17 -3.17
CA ILE A 43 7.03 7.49 -1.97
C ILE A 43 8.28 8.31 -2.30
N GLN A 44 8.80 8.20 -3.52
CA GLN A 44 9.90 9.04 -4.02
C GLN A 44 9.50 10.51 -4.23
N ARG A 45 8.18 10.81 -4.24
CA ARG A 45 7.62 12.15 -4.40
C ARG A 45 7.13 12.74 -3.08
N ILE A 46 7.38 12.06 -1.95
CA ILE A 46 7.11 12.61 -0.62
C ILE A 46 8.05 13.79 -0.33
N ASP A 47 7.79 14.54 0.73
CA ASP A 47 8.63 15.67 1.12
C ASP A 47 10.08 15.26 1.43
N GLN A 48 11.00 16.19 1.18
CA GLN A 48 12.43 15.97 1.33
C GLN A 48 12.81 15.63 2.78
N SER A 49 12.16 16.24 3.78
CA SER A 49 12.36 15.94 5.20
C SER A 49 12.15 14.46 5.52
N THR A 50 11.16 13.83 4.90
CA THR A 50 10.87 12.42 5.06
C THR A 50 11.91 11.55 4.35
N LEU A 51 12.30 11.90 3.13
CA LEU A 51 13.37 11.20 2.40
C LEU A 51 14.72 11.27 3.13
N ASP A 52 15.04 12.43 3.71
CA ASP A 52 16.24 12.62 4.52
C ASP A 52 16.20 11.77 5.79
N MET A 53 15.02 11.55 6.37
CA MET A 53 14.84 10.68 7.52
C MET A 53 15.14 9.21 7.18
N PHE A 54 14.62 8.70 6.07
CA PHE A 54 14.98 7.35 5.58
C PHE A 54 16.48 7.22 5.37
N LYS A 55 17.09 8.20 4.70
CA LYS A 55 18.52 8.23 4.44
C LYS A 55 19.35 8.25 5.73
N ARG A 56 18.91 8.99 6.76
CA ARG A 56 19.58 9.08 8.06
C ARG A 56 19.72 7.72 8.75
N PHE A 57 18.77 6.80 8.53
CA PHE A 57 18.80 5.45 9.06
C PHE A 57 19.30 4.39 8.06
N GLY A 58 19.73 4.79 6.86
CA GLY A 58 20.24 3.85 5.86
C GLY A 58 19.15 3.02 5.17
N LEU A 59 17.91 3.54 5.12
CA LEU A 59 16.77 2.86 4.54
C LEU A 59 16.47 3.35 3.11
N ASP A 60 16.08 2.44 2.22
CA ASP A 60 15.42 2.76 0.96
C ASP A 60 13.89 2.84 1.21
N PRO A 61 13.25 4.00 1.03
CA PRO A 61 11.81 4.16 1.27
C PRO A 61 10.93 3.29 0.36
N LYS A 62 11.50 2.65 -0.67
CA LYS A 62 10.78 1.73 -1.57
C LYS A 62 10.77 0.29 -1.09
N ARG A 63 11.49 -0.02 -0.01
CA ARG A 63 11.70 -1.38 0.52
C ARG A 63 11.24 -1.52 1.97
N PRO A 64 9.97 -1.16 2.29
CA PRO A 64 9.38 -1.57 3.55
C PRO A 64 9.17 -3.09 3.57
N SER A 65 9.12 -3.65 4.76
CA SER A 65 8.67 -5.03 4.97
C SER A 65 7.16 -5.18 4.75
N GLU A 66 6.40 -4.09 4.90
CA GLU A 66 4.95 -4.05 4.61
C GLU A 66 4.49 -2.63 4.27
N VAL A 67 3.50 -2.52 3.37
CA VAL A 67 2.75 -1.28 3.10
C VAL A 67 1.28 -1.51 3.34
N MET A 68 0.68 -0.67 4.18
CA MET A 68 -0.75 -0.73 4.50
C MET A 68 -1.47 0.47 3.90
N GLU A 69 -2.53 0.26 3.13
CA GLU A 69 -3.42 1.34 2.71
C GLU A 69 -4.46 1.64 3.81
N TYR A 70 -4.63 2.92 4.12
CA TYR A 70 -5.70 3.37 5.02
C TYR A 70 -6.83 4.08 4.27
N ASP A 71 -6.51 4.90 3.26
CA ASP A 71 -7.49 5.63 2.47
C ASP A 71 -6.87 6.08 1.13
N THR A 72 -7.59 5.94 0.02
CA THR A 72 -7.19 6.50 -1.27
C THR A 72 -8.29 7.41 -1.80
N ARG A 73 -7.96 8.69 -2.01
CA ARG A 73 -8.90 9.71 -2.47
C ARG A 73 -8.19 10.88 -3.11
N ASN A 74 -8.88 11.51 -4.07
CA ASN A 74 -8.48 12.78 -4.68
C ASN A 74 -7.02 12.78 -5.20
N GLY A 75 -6.60 11.67 -5.83
CA GLY A 75 -5.25 11.53 -6.38
C GLY A 75 -4.15 11.39 -5.31
N SER A 76 -4.50 10.99 -4.09
CA SER A 76 -3.55 10.72 -3.01
C SER A 76 -3.93 9.46 -2.25
N MET A 77 -2.92 8.78 -1.71
CA MET A 77 -3.04 7.58 -0.89
C MET A 77 -2.45 7.87 0.48
N LEU A 78 -3.25 7.62 1.50
CA LEU A 78 -2.88 7.58 2.90
C LEU A 78 -2.47 6.14 3.25
N CYS A 79 -1.24 5.96 3.71
CA CYS A 79 -0.66 4.65 3.92
C CYS A 79 0.27 4.60 5.12
N GLY A 80 0.47 3.38 5.61
CA GLY A 80 1.47 3.04 6.61
C GLY A 80 2.60 2.23 5.98
N GLY A 81 3.76 2.22 6.63
CA GLY A 81 4.90 1.39 6.21
C GLY A 81 5.71 0.89 7.41
N ILE A 82 6.22 -0.34 7.30
CA ILE A 82 7.05 -0.97 8.32
C ILE A 82 8.48 -1.12 7.81
N TYR A 83 9.45 -0.62 8.57
CA TYR A 83 10.88 -0.71 8.26
C TYR A 83 11.66 -1.21 9.47
N HIS A 84 12.72 -1.96 9.23
CA HIS A 84 13.60 -2.50 10.26
C HIS A 84 14.97 -1.84 10.19
N ILE A 85 15.56 -1.56 11.36
CA ILE A 85 16.85 -0.89 11.50
C ILE A 85 17.72 -1.74 12.43
N ALA A 86 18.95 -2.03 12.00
CA ALA A 86 19.91 -2.73 12.83
C ALA A 86 20.40 -1.78 13.93
N GLY A 87 20.19 -2.15 15.19
CA GLY A 87 20.51 -1.33 16.34
C GLY A 87 19.57 -1.55 17.52
N LYS A 88 19.61 -0.62 18.48
CA LYS A 88 18.75 -0.61 19.67
C LYS A 88 18.20 0.78 19.92
N ILE A 89 16.96 0.83 20.38
CA ILE A 89 16.44 1.99 21.10
C ILE A 89 17.07 1.96 22.50
N ILE A 90 17.89 2.96 22.81
CA ILE A 90 18.60 3.07 24.09
C ILE A 90 17.71 3.72 25.14
N ASN A 91 16.96 4.74 24.75
CA ASN A 91 16.05 5.46 25.63
C ASN A 91 14.85 6.00 24.86
N VAL A 92 13.71 6.08 25.54
CA VAL A 92 12.52 6.81 25.09
C VAL A 92 11.98 7.64 26.25
N SER A 93 11.90 8.96 26.09
CA SER A 93 11.45 9.86 27.16
C SER A 93 9.93 9.82 27.41
N ALA A 94 9.18 9.05 26.62
CA ALA A 94 7.72 8.91 26.72
C ALA A 94 7.32 7.42 26.79
N PRO A 95 6.29 7.05 27.59
CA PRO A 95 5.77 5.69 27.64
C PRO A 95 5.12 5.32 26.30
N GLU A 96 5.04 4.02 26.00
CA GLU A 96 4.47 3.54 24.73
C GLU A 96 2.97 3.68 24.67
N TRP A 97 2.36 3.41 25.80
CA TRP A 97 0.93 3.33 25.96
C TRP A 97 0.51 4.32 27.02
N ILE A 98 -0.55 5.05 26.74
CA ILE A 98 -1.26 5.88 27.72
C ILE A 98 -2.66 5.32 27.91
N ILE A 99 -3.29 5.72 29.01
CA ILE A 99 -4.70 5.45 29.25
C ILE A 99 -5.46 6.71 28.85
N SER A 100 -6.30 6.58 27.82
CA SER A 100 -7.17 7.65 27.33
C SER A 100 -8.17 8.10 28.41
N HIS A 101 -8.82 9.23 28.17
CA HIS A 101 -9.89 9.72 29.05
C HIS A 101 -11.06 8.73 29.22
N ASP A 102 -11.32 7.85 28.26
CA ASP A 102 -12.34 6.80 28.33
C ASP A 102 -11.81 5.46 28.89
N GLY A 103 -10.59 5.46 29.45
CA GLY A 103 -10.00 4.29 30.14
C GLY A 103 -9.41 3.24 29.20
N LYS A 104 -9.29 3.53 27.90
CA LYS A 104 -8.71 2.62 26.92
C LYS A 104 -7.21 2.81 26.83
N LYS A 105 -6.51 1.71 26.58
CA LYS A 105 -5.08 1.74 26.27
C LYS A 105 -4.90 2.23 24.83
N GLU A 106 -4.21 3.34 24.65
CA GLU A 106 -3.95 3.94 23.34
C GLU A 106 -2.45 4.24 23.17
N GLY A 107 -1.98 4.28 21.91
CA GLY A 107 -0.60 4.61 21.59
C GLY A 107 -0.29 6.05 21.99
N ASN A 108 0.85 6.27 22.63
CA ASN A 108 1.24 7.60 23.07
C ASN A 108 1.71 8.47 21.89
N ARG A 109 0.92 9.50 21.56
CA ARG A 109 1.26 10.45 20.48
C ARG A 109 2.55 11.23 20.73
N GLU A 110 3.03 11.35 21.96
CA GLU A 110 4.34 11.97 22.25
C GLU A 110 5.52 11.17 21.67
N ARG A 111 5.30 9.90 21.31
CA ARG A 111 6.28 9.07 20.60
C ARG A 111 6.32 9.33 19.09
N HIS A 112 5.34 10.05 18.54
CA HIS A 112 5.33 10.35 17.11
C HIS A 112 6.23 11.54 16.83
N ILE A 113 7.04 11.43 15.77
CA ILE A 113 7.85 12.50 15.22
C ILE A 113 7.20 12.93 13.92
N VAL A 114 6.63 14.14 13.92
CA VAL A 114 6.06 14.75 12.71
C VAL A 114 7.21 15.27 11.85
N LEU A 115 7.35 14.73 10.65
CA LEU A 115 8.38 15.13 9.69
C LEU A 115 7.87 16.25 8.77
N SER A 116 6.59 16.19 8.42
CA SER A 116 5.90 17.15 7.55
C SER A 116 4.38 17.03 7.71
N ASP A 117 3.61 17.86 6.98
CA ASP A 117 2.15 17.70 6.84
C ASP A 117 1.75 16.36 6.18
N SER A 118 2.69 15.67 5.54
CA SER A 118 2.46 14.43 4.79
C SER A 118 3.05 13.20 5.46
N ALA A 119 3.81 13.33 6.55
CA ALA A 119 4.43 12.18 7.19
C ALA A 119 4.69 12.35 8.69
N GLU A 120 4.40 11.30 9.44
CA GLU A 120 4.83 11.11 10.81
C GLU A 120 5.42 9.70 10.98
N ILE A 121 6.39 9.57 11.88
CA ILE A 121 7.03 8.29 12.19
C ILE A 121 7.05 8.04 13.69
N TRP A 122 7.17 6.77 14.08
CA TRP A 122 7.51 6.37 15.44
C TRP A 122 8.34 5.10 15.41
N PHE A 123 8.93 4.77 16.56
CA PHE A 123 9.80 3.61 16.68
C PHE A 123 9.35 2.71 17.84
N THR A 124 9.57 1.40 17.65
CA THR A 124 9.28 0.37 18.64
C THR A 124 10.36 -0.72 18.63
N SER A 125 10.62 -1.32 19.79
CA SER A 125 11.45 -2.52 19.90
C SER A 125 10.63 -3.80 19.67
N ASP A 126 9.30 -3.72 19.76
CA ASP A 126 8.38 -4.83 19.52
C ASP A 126 8.17 -5.00 18.00
N CYS A 127 9.17 -5.58 17.35
CA CYS A 127 9.22 -5.70 15.90
C CYS A 127 8.26 -6.78 15.40
N VAL A 128 7.64 -6.51 14.25
CA VAL A 128 6.85 -7.48 13.48
C VAL A 128 7.37 -7.54 12.04
N LEU A 129 7.13 -8.65 11.35
CA LEU A 129 7.54 -8.84 9.95
C LEU A 129 9.05 -8.61 9.73
N VAL A 130 9.87 -8.93 10.74
CA VAL A 130 11.33 -8.87 10.61
C VAL A 130 11.76 -9.93 9.58
N PRO A 131 12.53 -9.55 8.55
CA PRO A 131 13.09 -10.52 7.60
C PRO A 131 13.92 -11.58 8.33
N LEU A 132 13.85 -12.85 7.88
CA LEU A 132 14.44 -13.99 8.59
C LEU A 132 15.93 -13.80 8.95
N ASP A 133 16.69 -13.18 8.05
CA ASP A 133 18.14 -12.95 8.19
C ASP A 133 18.49 -11.49 8.51
N PHE A 134 17.54 -10.71 9.06
CA PHE A 134 17.80 -9.33 9.42
C PHE A 134 18.78 -9.24 10.60
N PRO A 135 19.79 -8.35 10.57
CA PRO A 135 20.79 -8.27 11.62
C PRO A 135 20.20 -7.91 12.98
N GLU A 136 20.65 -8.63 14.01
CA GLU A 136 20.36 -8.30 15.41
C GLU A 136 21.49 -7.45 16.04
N PRO A 137 21.17 -6.59 17.03
CA PRO A 137 19.82 -6.23 17.49
C PRO A 137 19.05 -5.44 16.43
N VAL A 138 17.71 -5.45 16.50
CA VAL A 138 16.82 -4.74 15.55
C VAL A 138 15.76 -3.96 16.30
N PHE A 139 15.38 -2.80 15.75
CA PHE A 139 14.16 -2.10 16.11
C PHE A 139 13.40 -1.68 14.84
N GLN A 140 12.13 -1.34 15.01
CA GLN A 140 11.21 -1.04 13.93
C GLN A 140 10.92 0.46 13.88
N MET A 141 10.93 1.01 12.66
CA MET A 141 10.36 2.30 12.33
C MET A 141 9.03 2.07 11.62
N GLU A 142 7.98 2.69 12.12
CA GLU A 142 6.70 2.77 11.43
C GLU A 142 6.50 4.19 10.91
N ILE A 143 5.98 4.28 9.70
CA ILE A 143 5.60 5.55 9.08
C ILE A 143 4.09 5.55 8.83
N TYR A 144 3.49 6.69 9.05
CA TYR A 144 2.18 7.05 8.52
C TYR A 144 2.39 8.22 7.57
N CYS A 145 2.00 8.06 6.31
CA CYS A 145 2.25 9.07 5.29
C CYS A 145 1.16 9.18 4.22
N LYS A 146 1.14 10.35 3.58
CA LYS A 146 0.30 10.66 2.44
C LYS A 146 1.17 10.82 1.21
N VAL A 147 1.00 9.94 0.23
CA VAL A 147 1.74 9.95 -1.04
C VAL A 147 0.79 10.23 -2.21
N PRO A 148 1.26 10.80 -3.33
CA PRO A 148 0.42 10.96 -4.50
C PRO A 148 0.05 9.62 -5.12
N TRP A 149 -1.06 9.60 -5.86
CA TRP A 149 -1.29 8.53 -6.82
C TRP A 149 -0.68 8.87 -8.16
N VAL A 150 0.12 7.98 -8.71
CA VAL A 150 0.98 8.23 -9.87
C VAL A 150 0.78 7.22 -11.00
N MET A 151 -0.01 6.16 -10.78
CA MET A 151 -0.38 5.21 -11.82
C MET A 151 -1.47 5.79 -12.73
N ASP A 152 -1.41 5.48 -14.03
CA ASP A 152 -2.34 5.99 -15.04
C ASP A 152 -3.77 5.45 -14.91
N TYR A 153 -3.94 4.31 -14.23
CA TYR A 153 -5.26 3.85 -13.81
C TYR A 153 -5.58 4.49 -12.46
N LEU A 154 -6.77 5.12 -12.39
CA LEU A 154 -7.20 6.01 -11.33
C LEU A 154 -6.92 5.46 -9.93
N ALA A 155 -6.26 6.28 -9.09
CA ALA A 155 -6.51 6.30 -7.65
C ALA A 155 -8.02 6.39 -7.53
N ASP A 156 -8.62 5.53 -6.71
CA ASP A 156 -10.05 5.57 -6.45
C ASP A 156 -10.63 6.97 -6.65
N VAL A 157 -11.40 7.11 -7.74
CA VAL A 157 -12.30 8.23 -7.92
C VAL A 157 -13.08 8.30 -6.63
N ASP A 158 -13.03 9.44 -5.92
CA ASP A 158 -13.72 9.65 -4.65
C ASP A 158 -15.17 9.11 -4.72
N LEU A 159 -15.37 7.85 -4.27
CA LEU A 159 -16.67 7.22 -4.19
C LEU A 159 -17.42 7.66 -2.93
N SER A 160 -16.76 8.44 -2.05
CA SER A 160 -17.25 8.81 -0.73
C SER A 160 -18.30 9.93 -0.77
N LYS A 161 -18.51 10.62 -1.90
CA LYS A 161 -19.47 11.73 -1.96
C LYS A 161 -20.73 11.54 -2.81
N LYS A 162 -21.00 10.37 -3.43
CA LYS A 162 -22.38 10.03 -3.92
C LYS A 162 -22.66 8.65 -4.51
N GLN A 163 -21.74 7.67 -4.56
CA GLN A 163 -21.95 6.49 -5.45
C GLN A 163 -21.67 5.08 -4.88
N LYS A 164 -21.59 4.88 -3.56
CA LYS A 164 -21.46 3.55 -2.95
C LYS A 164 -22.64 2.57 -3.16
N HIS A 165 -23.76 2.98 -3.77
CA HIS A 165 -24.95 2.12 -3.85
C HIS A 165 -25.06 1.24 -5.10
N ASN A 166 -24.07 1.20 -6.01
CA ASN A 166 -24.25 0.52 -7.32
C ASN A 166 -23.03 -0.19 -7.91
N VAL A 167 -21.92 -0.34 -7.18
CA VAL A 167 -20.79 -1.17 -7.64
C VAL A 167 -20.96 -2.56 -7.05
N ILE A 168 -20.87 -3.58 -7.90
CA ILE A 168 -21.03 -4.99 -7.55
C ILE A 168 -19.70 -5.69 -7.83
N SER A 169 -19.27 -6.53 -6.88
CA SER A 169 -18.00 -7.26 -6.94
C SER A 169 -18.27 -8.76 -6.80
N HIS A 170 -17.65 -9.56 -7.68
CA HIS A 170 -17.71 -11.02 -7.61
C HIS A 170 -16.35 -11.62 -7.90
N PHE A 171 -16.06 -12.77 -7.27
CA PHE A 171 -15.05 -13.68 -7.80
C PHE A 171 -15.63 -14.39 -9.02
N GLY A 172 -14.87 -14.43 -10.11
CA GLY A 172 -15.34 -15.09 -11.30
C GLY A 172 -14.26 -15.40 -12.32
N THR A 173 -14.62 -16.31 -13.22
CA THR A 173 -13.79 -16.72 -14.34
C THR A 173 -14.32 -16.07 -15.61
N LEU A 174 -13.47 -15.46 -16.42
CA LEU A 174 -13.84 -15.01 -17.76
C LEU A 174 -14.06 -16.22 -18.66
N VAL A 175 -15.30 -16.47 -19.08
CA VAL A 175 -15.65 -17.65 -19.86
C VAL A 175 -15.80 -17.36 -21.35
N GLU A 176 -16.22 -16.14 -21.72
CA GLU A 176 -16.40 -15.78 -23.11
C GLU A 176 -16.10 -14.31 -23.37
N LYS A 177 -15.57 -14.04 -24.57
CA LYS A 177 -15.34 -12.70 -25.10
C LYS A 177 -15.98 -12.60 -26.49
N ARG A 178 -16.70 -11.51 -26.75
CA ARG A 178 -17.28 -11.24 -28.07
C ARG A 178 -17.35 -9.74 -28.36
N THR A 179 -17.27 -9.38 -29.63
CA THR A 179 -17.46 -8.00 -30.08
C THR A 179 -18.80 -7.85 -30.80
N SER A 180 -19.47 -6.73 -30.59
CA SER A 180 -20.68 -6.37 -31.34
C SER A 180 -20.51 -5.00 -31.98
N LYS A 181 -20.83 -4.86 -33.27
CA LYS A 181 -20.77 -3.58 -33.98
C LYS A 181 -22.12 -2.87 -33.88
N GLY A 182 -22.13 -1.66 -33.32
CA GLY A 182 -23.31 -0.80 -33.24
C GLY A 182 -23.10 0.55 -33.94
N LEU A 183 -24.13 1.40 -33.87
CA LEU A 183 -24.14 2.75 -34.45
C LEU A 183 -23.01 3.66 -33.92
N LEU A 184 -22.58 3.47 -32.66
CA LEU A 184 -21.56 4.27 -31.98
C LEU A 184 -20.17 3.61 -31.95
N GLY A 185 -19.97 2.55 -32.74
CA GLY A 185 -18.72 1.78 -32.78
C GLY A 185 -18.84 0.38 -32.19
N TYR A 186 -17.70 -0.20 -31.85
CA TYR A 186 -17.63 -1.56 -31.30
C TYR A 186 -17.93 -1.58 -29.80
N LYS A 187 -18.71 -2.56 -29.38
CA LYS A 187 -18.89 -2.96 -27.98
C LYS A 187 -18.09 -4.22 -27.72
N PHE A 188 -17.31 -4.20 -26.65
CA PHE A 188 -16.54 -5.33 -26.18
C PHE A 188 -17.31 -5.98 -25.02
N LEU A 189 -17.73 -7.23 -25.20
CA LEU A 189 -18.55 -7.96 -24.23
C LEU A 189 -17.71 -9.09 -23.64
N MET A 190 -17.79 -9.20 -22.31
CA MET A 190 -17.11 -10.22 -21.51
C MET A 190 -18.13 -10.89 -20.60
N ASP A 191 -18.18 -12.21 -20.64
CA ASP A 191 -19.04 -13.01 -19.78
C ASP A 191 -18.19 -13.65 -18.69
N PHE A 192 -18.59 -13.47 -17.44
CA PHE A 192 -17.92 -14.06 -16.29
C PHE A 192 -18.83 -15.06 -15.60
N GLU A 193 -18.32 -16.26 -15.34
CA GLU A 193 -18.94 -17.21 -14.44
C GLU A 193 -18.62 -16.84 -13.00
N VAL A 194 -19.66 -16.63 -12.20
CA VAL A 194 -19.60 -16.32 -10.77
C VAL A 194 -20.47 -17.32 -10.00
N GLU A 195 -20.41 -17.30 -8.66
CA GLU A 195 -21.12 -18.26 -7.79
C GLU A 195 -22.61 -18.45 -8.13
N ASN A 196 -23.29 -17.39 -8.56
CA ASN A 196 -24.73 -17.39 -8.86
C ASN A 196 -25.07 -17.34 -10.36
N GLY A 197 -24.14 -17.75 -11.23
CA GLY A 197 -24.35 -17.88 -12.68
C GLY A 197 -23.47 -16.97 -13.52
N ILE A 198 -23.92 -16.62 -14.73
CA ILE A 198 -23.13 -15.83 -15.67
C ILE A 198 -23.54 -14.36 -15.63
N ILE A 199 -22.57 -13.48 -15.41
CA ILE A 199 -22.72 -12.03 -15.55
C ILE A 199 -22.14 -11.58 -16.89
N LYS A 200 -22.85 -10.70 -17.59
CA LYS A 200 -22.47 -10.18 -18.91
C LYS A 200 -22.13 -8.71 -18.80
N LEU A 201 -20.90 -8.34 -19.13
CA LEU A 201 -20.38 -7.00 -18.91
C LEU A 201 -19.83 -6.38 -20.19
N VAL A 202 -20.04 -5.08 -20.34
CA VAL A 202 -19.40 -4.26 -21.37
C VAL A 202 -18.05 -3.79 -20.85
N ALA A 203 -16.97 -4.11 -21.55
CA ALA A 203 -15.60 -3.71 -21.23
C ALA A 203 -15.11 -2.57 -22.13
N THR A 204 -14.04 -1.90 -21.69
CA THR A 204 -13.21 -1.08 -22.59
C THR A 204 -12.41 -1.99 -23.52
N LYS A 205 -11.92 -1.43 -24.64
CA LYS A 205 -11.05 -2.16 -25.56
C LYS A 205 -9.80 -2.68 -24.85
N ASP A 206 -9.18 -1.88 -24.00
CA ASP A 206 -7.93 -2.23 -23.33
C ASP A 206 -8.12 -3.42 -22.38
N VAL A 207 -9.16 -3.38 -21.53
CA VAL A 207 -9.46 -4.50 -20.63
C VAL A 207 -9.85 -5.76 -21.41
N TYR A 208 -10.59 -5.59 -22.51
CA TYR A 208 -10.91 -6.69 -23.41
C TYR A 208 -9.64 -7.30 -24.01
N ASP A 209 -8.71 -6.50 -24.52
CA ASP A 209 -7.51 -7.02 -25.20
C ASP A 209 -6.53 -7.70 -24.22
N LEU A 210 -6.49 -7.26 -22.96
CA LEU A 210 -5.56 -7.77 -21.93
C LEU A 210 -5.91 -9.18 -21.41
N HIS A 211 -7.19 -9.56 -21.38
CA HIS A 211 -7.63 -10.80 -20.71
C HIS A 211 -8.12 -11.84 -21.71
N SER A 212 -7.86 -13.12 -21.41
CA SER A 212 -8.29 -14.26 -22.23
C SER A 212 -9.28 -15.14 -21.47
N ALA A 213 -10.11 -15.90 -22.19
CA ALA A 213 -10.98 -16.89 -21.57
C ALA A 213 -10.15 -17.86 -20.70
N GLY A 214 -10.67 -18.19 -19.53
CA GLY A 214 -9.95 -18.91 -18.48
C GLY A 214 -9.30 -18.02 -17.41
N TRP A 215 -9.25 -16.70 -17.61
CA TRP A 215 -8.82 -15.76 -16.57
C TRP A 215 -9.71 -15.86 -15.31
N TYR A 216 -9.14 -15.77 -14.11
CA TYR A 216 -9.86 -15.84 -12.83
C TYR A 216 -9.42 -14.73 -11.87
N GLY A 217 -10.37 -14.12 -11.16
CA GLY A 217 -10.09 -13.14 -10.13
C GLY A 217 -11.32 -12.35 -9.70
N ILE A 218 -11.11 -11.11 -9.24
CA ILE A 218 -12.22 -10.25 -8.79
C ILE A 218 -12.69 -9.34 -9.94
N VAL A 219 -13.98 -9.42 -10.24
CA VAL A 219 -14.65 -8.63 -11.28
C VAL A 219 -15.49 -7.55 -10.63
N ASN A 220 -15.22 -6.28 -10.96
CA ASN A 220 -15.94 -5.13 -10.42
C ASN A 220 -16.72 -4.43 -11.53
N TYR A 221 -18.03 -4.23 -11.32
CA TYR A 221 -18.89 -3.65 -12.35
C TYR A 221 -20.03 -2.81 -11.80
N ARG A 222 -20.63 -2.01 -12.69
CA ARG A 222 -21.80 -1.18 -12.38
C ARG A 222 -22.71 -1.04 -13.59
N LYS A 223 -24.01 -1.28 -13.42
CA LYS A 223 -25.04 -1.16 -14.46
C LYS A 223 -24.62 -1.88 -15.77
N GLY A 224 -24.08 -3.10 -15.65
CA GLY A 224 -23.62 -3.92 -16.79
C GLY A 224 -22.33 -3.44 -17.47
N LYS A 225 -21.61 -2.47 -16.90
CA LYS A 225 -20.29 -2.04 -17.38
C LYS A 225 -19.21 -2.53 -16.44
N LEU A 226 -18.20 -3.21 -17.01
CA LEU A 226 -17.01 -3.59 -16.31
C LEU A 226 -16.20 -2.34 -15.96
N LEU A 227 -15.81 -2.22 -14.70
CA LEU A 227 -14.99 -1.10 -14.22
C LEU A 227 -13.52 -1.50 -14.21
N PHE A 228 -13.20 -2.60 -13.51
CA PHE A 228 -11.85 -3.15 -13.45
C PHE A 228 -11.88 -4.61 -13.00
N ILE A 229 -10.77 -5.28 -13.27
CA ILE A 229 -10.51 -6.67 -12.95
C ILE A 229 -9.25 -6.70 -12.07
N ASN A 230 -9.27 -7.44 -10.95
CA ASN A 230 -8.08 -7.66 -10.14
C ASN A 230 -7.57 -9.08 -10.34
N ASP A 231 -6.36 -9.20 -10.88
CA ASP A 231 -5.64 -10.47 -10.98
C ASP A 231 -5.40 -11.03 -9.58
N ILE A 232 -5.73 -12.30 -9.40
CA ILE A 232 -5.25 -13.08 -8.26
C ILE A 232 -4.09 -13.88 -8.81
N LYS A 233 -2.87 -13.60 -8.34
CA LYS A 233 -1.70 -14.43 -8.65
C LYS A 233 -1.86 -15.77 -7.94
N ASP A 234 -2.42 -16.72 -8.69
CA ASP A 234 -2.51 -18.16 -8.48
C ASP A 234 -3.31 -18.70 -7.27
N LYS A 235 -3.84 -19.91 -7.49
CA LYS A 235 -4.29 -20.86 -6.46
C LYS A 235 -3.10 -21.63 -5.93
#